data_AF-A0A4S4KP77-F1
#
_entry.id   AF-A0A4S4KP77-F1
#
_cell.length_a   1.000
_cell.length_b   1.000
_cell.length_c   1.000
_cell.angle_alpha   90.00
_cell.angle_beta   90.00
_cell.angle_gamma   90.00
#
_symmetry.space_group_name_H-M   'P 1'
#
loop_
_entity.id
_entity.type
_entity.pdbx_description
1 polymer ?
#
loop_
_entity_poly.entity_id
_entity_poly.type
_entity_poly.pdbx_seq_one_letter_code
_entity_poly.pdbx_strand_id
1 'polypeptide(L)'
;MEEIHIDEEGLRTPPADALATSSTMTTSTQETVQGNGASTPKKDKGQETPKVTTVALESVPAVPEIQLSHPMHGWNGVLGVPQDNDKQIVATADDQANIFVSAPNSALESLQTVWRAAKMKLGFTSLGVAATLSAIAQAQCPDFTTFSQKVIEDMKARLKDPDLARLFENTFPNTLGLRFKPYQCAFLSSLDADTTVKYFNADITAQWLRDTGNQFAHYHTLLSQDKELATLVKAVINNEARYVSQFPYCGAFQPPPESGLAPSHNDWADGVTVNPPVNNQTVYECKYEIDSLCGFLKLSRSYYQATNDASFMNDEWHNAISQIFRVIVEQSQATFDEDFNLVSYYNWTGGNGALSPAVNNAGNGEPKAYTGLVGTHHRPSDDLSVFAFLTPANAMLSVELTNLADILDSAKQARNVSVLAREYSARIENAIWNSTIIDNIFAYETNGFGGRYVMDDANVPSLLALPYLGFLDKTNPAYVATRKVLLSRQNPYYAEGKTFKGIGGPHVDAWNPWPMSQISAIFGTDDDEEITNALYLIANNTNGLGLIHESISIYDPTSYTRPWFAWVNSYFAEMLLDLAERKPNLIFRDGKSYTPGS
;
A
#
# COMPACT_ATOMS: atom_id res chain seq x y z
N MET A 1 -37.70 13.54 19.34
CA MET A 1 -38.83 12.60 19.50
C MET A 1 -39.54 12.52 18.16
N GLU A 2 -39.11 11.58 17.34
CA GLU A 2 -39.87 10.96 16.26
C GLU A 2 -39.10 9.67 15.99
N GLU A 3 -39.75 8.53 16.19
CA GLU A 3 -39.14 7.20 16.05
C GLU A 3 -39.33 6.73 14.62
N ILE A 4 -38.27 6.20 14.01
CA ILE A 4 -38.36 5.47 12.74
C ILE A 4 -38.07 4.01 13.05
N HIS A 5 -39.12 3.18 13.01
CA HIS A 5 -38.98 1.72 12.94
C HIS A 5 -38.38 1.34 11.57
N ILE A 6 -37.49 0.35 11.59
CA ILE A 6 -37.02 -0.35 10.39
C ILE A 6 -37.29 -1.84 10.65
N ASP A 7 -38.05 -2.47 9.74
CA ASP A 7 -38.48 -3.86 9.87
C ASP A 7 -37.33 -4.86 9.68
N GLU A 8 -37.31 -5.90 10.51
CA GLU A 8 -36.41 -7.06 10.37
C GLU A 8 -37.02 -8.16 9.49
N GLU A 9 -36.82 -8.13 8.17
CA GLU A 9 -36.83 -9.35 7.33
C GLU A 9 -35.80 -9.25 6.20
N GLY A 10 -34.74 -10.06 6.23
CA GLY A 10 -33.70 -9.98 5.19
C GLY A 10 -32.49 -10.91 5.26
N LEU A 11 -32.40 -11.85 6.20
CA LEU A 11 -31.28 -12.81 6.29
C LEU A 11 -31.77 -14.25 6.46
N ARG A 12 -31.84 -14.99 5.35
CA ARG A 12 -31.93 -16.47 5.36
C ARG A 12 -30.63 -17.05 4.84
N THR A 13 -29.92 -17.76 5.69
CA THR A 13 -28.78 -18.60 5.32
C THR A 13 -29.26 -19.88 4.60
N PRO A 14 -28.55 -20.36 3.57
CA PRO A 14 -28.79 -21.70 3.03
C PRO A 14 -28.22 -22.77 3.98
N PRO A 15 -28.83 -23.97 4.05
CA PRO A 15 -28.36 -25.04 4.93
C PRO A 15 -27.10 -25.71 4.39
N ALA A 16 -26.15 -26.01 5.28
CA ALA A 16 -24.97 -26.80 4.98
C ALA A 16 -25.28 -28.30 5.14
N ASP A 17 -25.11 -29.09 4.08
CA ASP A 17 -24.98 -30.55 4.15
C ASP A 17 -24.46 -31.12 2.83
N ALA A 18 -23.16 -31.50 2.77
CA ALA A 18 -22.59 -32.52 1.86
C ALA A 18 -21.06 -32.64 1.97
N LEU A 19 -20.53 -33.37 2.96
CA LEU A 19 -19.12 -33.82 2.91
C LEU A 19 -18.90 -35.16 3.65
N ALA A 20 -19.23 -36.27 2.98
CA ALA A 20 -18.82 -37.64 3.27
C ALA A 20 -19.19 -38.51 2.02
N THR A 21 -18.40 -39.42 1.46
CA THR A 21 -17.12 -40.03 1.85
C THR A 21 -16.27 -40.44 0.63
N SER A 22 -14.95 -40.53 0.87
CA SER A 22 -13.97 -41.43 0.23
C SER A 22 -14.49 -42.56 -0.68
N SER A 23 -13.83 -42.75 -1.84
CA SER A 23 -13.89 -43.99 -2.62
C SER A 23 -12.50 -44.57 -2.90
N THR A 24 -12.07 -45.55 -2.10
CA THR A 24 -10.98 -46.47 -2.44
C THR A 24 -11.54 -47.72 -3.10
N MET A 25 -11.05 -48.06 -4.30
CA MET A 25 -11.41 -49.32 -4.96
C MET A 25 -10.76 -50.51 -4.25
N THR A 26 -11.52 -51.58 -4.03
CA THR A 26 -10.97 -52.95 -3.96
C THR A 26 -12.03 -54.00 -4.33
N THR A 27 -11.54 -55.18 -4.72
CA THR A 27 -12.23 -56.21 -5.54
C THR A 27 -13.08 -57.23 -4.79
N SER A 28 -13.90 -57.98 -5.56
CA SER A 28 -14.63 -59.23 -5.21
C SER A 28 -15.91 -59.06 -4.36
N THR A 29 -16.97 -59.88 -4.48
CA THR A 29 -17.17 -61.17 -5.21
C THR A 29 -18.63 -61.31 -5.69
N GLN A 30 -18.96 -62.39 -6.41
CA GLN A 30 -20.29 -62.70 -6.97
C GLN A 30 -21.31 -63.19 -5.91
N GLU A 31 -22.61 -62.95 -6.15
CA GLU A 31 -23.73 -63.93 -6.26
C GLU A 31 -25.09 -63.26 -5.92
N THR A 32 -26.04 -63.05 -6.86
CA THR A 32 -27.08 -63.94 -7.45
C THR A 32 -28.47 -63.87 -6.75
N VAL A 33 -29.54 -63.87 -7.57
CA VAL A 33 -30.97 -64.22 -7.30
C VAL A 33 -32.00 -63.10 -7.04
N GLN A 34 -32.71 -62.76 -8.12
CA GLN A 34 -34.18 -62.64 -8.32
C GLN A 34 -35.13 -62.14 -7.20
N GLY A 35 -36.09 -61.27 -7.58
CA GLY A 35 -37.36 -61.06 -6.85
C GLY A 35 -38.31 -60.04 -7.51
N ASN A 36 -39.26 -60.50 -8.33
CA ASN A 36 -40.30 -59.65 -8.94
C ASN A 36 -41.36 -59.18 -7.93
N GLY A 37 -42.00 -58.02 -8.18
CA GLY A 37 -43.25 -57.66 -7.49
C GLY A 37 -43.80 -56.27 -7.83
N ALA A 38 -44.75 -56.18 -8.77
CA ALA A 38 -45.45 -54.93 -9.09
C ALA A 38 -46.89 -54.94 -8.57
N SER A 39 -47.35 -53.84 -7.95
CA SER A 39 -48.78 -53.52 -7.80
C SER A 39 -49.05 -52.05 -7.45
N THR A 40 -49.83 -51.37 -8.29
CA THR A 40 -50.44 -50.04 -8.07
C THR A 40 -51.87 -50.20 -7.47
N PRO A 41 -52.73 -49.16 -7.41
CA PRO A 41 -52.64 -47.90 -6.65
C PRO A 41 -53.89 -47.65 -5.77
N LYS A 42 -53.95 -46.59 -4.92
CA LYS A 42 -55.23 -46.07 -4.37
C LYS A 42 -55.24 -44.62 -3.85
N LYS A 43 -55.84 -43.74 -4.68
CA LYS A 43 -56.76 -42.59 -4.43
C LYS A 43 -56.63 -41.62 -3.23
N ASP A 44 -56.52 -40.34 -3.62
CA ASP A 44 -57.38 -39.17 -3.31
C ASP A 44 -57.65 -38.66 -1.88
N LYS A 45 -57.12 -37.45 -1.62
CA LYS A 45 -57.70 -36.23 -0.96
C LYS A 45 -56.54 -35.22 -0.82
N GLY A 46 -56.62 -33.91 -1.03
CA GLY A 46 -57.69 -33.00 -1.48
C GLY A 46 -57.53 -31.61 -0.84
N GLN A 47 -57.53 -30.52 -1.64
CA GLN A 47 -57.40 -29.09 -1.22
C GLN A 47 -56.02 -28.68 -0.62
N GLU A 48 -55.51 -27.45 -0.74
CA GLU A 48 -55.93 -26.24 -1.49
C GLU A 48 -54.71 -25.32 -1.77
N THR A 49 -54.75 -24.52 -2.84
CA THR A 49 -53.70 -23.54 -3.22
C THR A 49 -54.20 -22.09 -3.11
N PRO A 50 -53.48 -21.17 -2.45
CA PRO A 50 -53.70 -19.73 -2.59
C PRO A 50 -53.08 -19.20 -3.89
N LYS A 51 -53.79 -18.30 -4.57
CA LYS A 51 -53.27 -17.51 -5.70
C LYS A 51 -52.45 -16.32 -5.16
N VAL A 52 -51.40 -15.93 -5.90
CA VAL A 52 -50.84 -14.57 -5.82
C VAL A 52 -50.93 -13.93 -7.20
N THR A 53 -51.23 -12.64 -7.21
CA THR A 53 -51.78 -11.91 -8.37
C THR A 53 -50.67 -11.25 -9.18
N THR A 54 -50.71 -11.42 -10.50
CA THR A 54 -49.86 -10.68 -11.44
C THR A 54 -50.28 -9.22 -11.53
N VAL A 55 -49.34 -8.29 -11.39
CA VAL A 55 -49.53 -6.87 -11.75
C VAL A 55 -48.60 -6.57 -12.92
N ALA A 56 -49.16 -6.05 -14.01
CA ALA A 56 -48.41 -5.58 -15.16
C ALA A 56 -48.15 -4.07 -15.03
N LEU A 57 -46.95 -3.63 -15.41
CA LEU A 57 -46.64 -2.23 -15.70
C LEU A 57 -45.86 -2.12 -17.01
N GLU A 58 -46.12 -0.99 -17.67
CA GLU A 58 -46.12 -0.79 -19.11
C GLU A 58 -44.74 -0.69 -19.79
N SER A 59 -44.75 -0.92 -21.10
CA SER A 59 -43.63 -0.77 -22.03
C SER A 59 -43.31 0.69 -22.38
N VAL A 60 -42.02 1.01 -22.51
CA VAL A 60 -41.49 2.25 -23.13
C VAL A 60 -40.48 1.84 -24.23
N PRO A 61 -40.43 2.51 -25.41
CA PRO A 61 -40.00 1.85 -26.64
C PRO A 61 -38.50 1.92 -26.97
N ALA A 62 -38.07 0.99 -27.83
CA ALA A 62 -36.73 0.92 -28.40
C ALA A 62 -36.44 2.01 -29.46
N VAL A 63 -35.17 2.37 -29.58
CA VAL A 63 -34.58 3.27 -30.60
C VAL A 63 -33.33 2.56 -31.16
N PRO A 64 -33.02 2.61 -32.47
CA PRO A 64 -32.66 1.40 -33.20
C PRO A 64 -31.16 1.10 -33.33
N GLU A 65 -30.87 -0.16 -33.67
CA GLU A 65 -29.58 -0.64 -34.15
C GLU A 65 -29.07 0.19 -35.35
N ILE A 66 -27.78 0.55 -35.31
CA ILE A 66 -27.03 0.96 -36.51
C ILE A 66 -26.13 -0.22 -36.91
N GLN A 67 -26.43 -0.81 -38.06
CA GLN A 67 -25.56 -1.82 -38.67
C GLN A 67 -24.23 -1.17 -39.10
N LEU A 68 -23.11 -1.82 -38.75
CA LEU A 68 -21.85 -1.66 -39.48
C LEU A 68 -21.42 -3.00 -40.07
N SER A 69 -21.34 -3.02 -41.39
CA SER A 69 -20.94 -4.18 -42.18
C SER A 69 -19.41 -4.36 -42.20
N HIS A 70 -19.01 -5.61 -41.98
CA HIS A 70 -17.79 -6.32 -42.41
C HIS A 70 -17.02 -5.74 -43.64
N PRO A 71 -15.70 -6.04 -43.83
CA PRO A 71 -15.08 -7.32 -43.43
C PRO A 71 -13.65 -7.29 -42.85
N MET A 72 -13.25 -8.46 -42.34
CA MET A 72 -11.86 -8.83 -42.08
C MET A 72 -11.02 -8.91 -43.37
N HIS A 73 -9.79 -8.43 -43.33
CA HIS A 73 -8.67 -8.97 -44.10
C HIS A 73 -7.40 -8.96 -43.25
N GLY A 74 -6.84 -10.13 -42.96
CA GLY A 74 -5.41 -10.23 -42.69
C GLY A 74 -4.64 -10.36 -44.01
N TRP A 75 -3.34 -10.09 -43.99
CA TRP A 75 -2.30 -10.87 -44.70
C TRP A 75 -0.89 -10.41 -44.27
N ASN A 76 0.11 -11.23 -44.56
CA ASN A 76 1.48 -11.06 -44.06
C ASN A 76 2.32 -10.04 -44.85
N GLY A 77 3.15 -9.29 -44.12
CA GLY A 77 4.61 -9.34 -44.33
C GLY A 77 5.33 -8.25 -45.15
N VAL A 78 6.59 -8.07 -44.77
CA VAL A 78 7.75 -7.57 -45.53
C VAL A 78 8.03 -6.04 -45.57
N LEU A 79 9.09 -5.68 -44.84
CA LEU A 79 10.17 -4.70 -45.11
C LEU A 79 9.92 -3.55 -46.10
N GLY A 80 10.11 -2.31 -45.63
CA GLY A 80 10.31 -1.14 -46.48
C GLY A 80 10.59 0.15 -45.70
N VAL A 81 11.86 0.57 -45.62
CA VAL A 81 12.28 1.90 -45.12
C VAL A 81 12.00 2.96 -46.19
N PRO A 82 11.56 4.17 -45.80
CA PRO A 82 12.18 5.38 -46.37
C PRO A 82 12.64 6.37 -45.29
N GLN A 83 13.63 7.19 -45.67
CA GLN A 83 14.29 8.21 -44.85
C GLN A 83 13.56 9.57 -44.81
N ASP A 84 13.84 10.32 -43.74
CA ASP A 84 14.04 11.78 -43.65
C ASP A 84 12.97 12.76 -44.18
N ASN A 85 12.41 13.58 -43.28
CA ASN A 85 13.07 14.87 -42.98
C ASN A 85 12.51 15.64 -41.76
N ASP A 86 13.44 16.26 -41.03
CA ASP A 86 13.35 17.52 -40.26
C ASP A 86 12.18 17.82 -39.29
N LYS A 87 12.53 17.90 -38.00
CA LYS A 87 12.47 19.18 -37.27
C LYS A 87 13.48 19.26 -36.11
N GLN A 88 14.13 20.42 -36.03
CA GLN A 88 15.35 20.71 -35.26
C GLN A 88 15.16 20.62 -33.73
N ILE A 89 16.16 20.03 -33.05
CA ILE A 89 16.53 20.38 -31.68
C ILE A 89 17.88 21.10 -31.75
N VAL A 90 17.98 22.27 -31.10
CA VAL A 90 19.24 23.03 -31.03
C VAL A 90 19.98 22.64 -29.76
N ALA A 91 21.14 22.03 -29.93
CA ALA A 91 22.17 21.89 -28.89
C ALA A 91 23.52 22.33 -29.48
N THR A 92 24.29 23.09 -28.70
CA THR A 92 25.64 23.55 -29.08
C THR A 92 26.67 23.09 -28.04
N ALA A 93 27.53 22.14 -28.44
CA ALA A 93 29.01 22.27 -28.53
C ALA A 93 29.70 23.43 -27.76
N ASP A 94 30.94 23.36 -27.25
CA ASP A 94 32.15 22.50 -27.44
C ASP A 94 33.14 22.75 -26.24
N ASP A 95 34.28 22.09 -25.99
CA ASP A 95 34.91 20.78 -26.31
C ASP A 95 36.29 20.70 -25.56
N GLN A 96 37.04 19.59 -25.68
CA GLN A 96 38.51 19.41 -25.55
C GLN A 96 39.19 19.13 -24.19
N ALA A 97 39.25 17.84 -23.87
CA ALA A 97 40.46 16.99 -23.85
C ALA A 97 41.84 17.51 -23.33
N ASN A 98 42.52 16.69 -22.50
CA ASN A 98 43.82 16.10 -22.88
C ASN A 98 44.32 14.93 -21.99
N ILE A 99 45.32 14.20 -22.50
CA ILE A 99 45.81 12.86 -22.08
C ILE A 99 47.11 12.94 -21.25
N PHE A 100 47.35 12.02 -20.29
CA PHE A 100 48.71 11.58 -19.88
C PHE A 100 48.75 10.14 -19.33
N VAL A 101 49.95 9.55 -19.23
CA VAL A 101 50.20 8.09 -19.21
C VAL A 101 51.04 7.59 -18.01
N SER A 102 50.54 6.52 -17.35
CA SER A 102 51.18 5.45 -16.52
C SER A 102 52.16 5.72 -15.33
N ALA A 103 51.78 5.13 -14.17
CA ALA A 103 52.59 4.37 -13.17
C ALA A 103 53.56 5.09 -12.18
N PRO A 104 53.90 4.50 -10.99
CA PRO A 104 53.28 3.42 -10.18
C PRO A 104 53.04 3.76 -8.67
N ASN A 105 52.59 2.77 -7.88
CA ASN A 105 52.22 2.83 -6.45
C ASN A 105 53.31 3.34 -5.46
N SER A 106 52.92 4.15 -4.46
CA SER A 106 53.04 3.84 -3.00
C SER A 106 52.84 5.07 -2.06
N ALA A 107 51.60 5.54 -1.86
CA ALA A 107 51.28 6.54 -0.80
C ALA A 107 49.77 6.70 -0.50
N LEU A 108 48.95 5.65 -0.64
CA LEU A 108 47.50 5.82 -0.85
C LEU A 108 46.57 5.06 0.12
N GLU A 109 46.98 4.91 1.39
CA GLU A 109 46.13 4.34 2.46
C GLU A 109 45.89 5.27 3.68
N SER A 110 46.56 6.42 3.77
CA SER A 110 46.43 7.36 4.91
C SER A 110 45.66 8.65 4.62
N LEU A 111 45.14 8.84 3.40
CA LEU A 111 44.43 10.07 2.98
C LEU A 111 42.95 9.88 2.60
N GLN A 112 42.47 8.64 2.43
CA GLN A 112 41.07 8.39 2.04
C GLN A 112 40.07 8.53 3.21
N THR A 113 40.50 8.27 4.44
CA THR A 113 39.65 8.38 5.65
C THR A 113 39.29 9.83 5.97
N VAL A 114 40.19 10.78 5.70
CA VAL A 114 39.99 12.21 5.96
C VAL A 114 39.10 12.85 4.88
N TRP A 115 39.17 12.37 3.63
CA TRP A 115 38.39 12.92 2.52
C TRP A 115 36.91 12.51 2.49
N ARG A 116 36.53 11.37 3.10
CA ARG A 116 35.11 11.00 3.26
C ARG A 116 34.38 11.91 4.24
N ALA A 117 35.02 12.27 5.37
CA ALA A 117 34.46 13.19 6.36
C ALA A 117 34.34 14.65 5.85
N ALA A 118 35.10 15.03 4.82
CA ALA A 118 35.09 16.39 4.26
C ALA A 118 33.91 16.65 3.30
N LYS A 119 33.48 15.64 2.53
CA LYS A 119 32.37 15.80 1.55
C LYS A 119 30.99 16.03 2.18
N MET A 120 30.78 15.68 3.45
CA MET A 120 29.55 16.04 4.19
C MET A 120 29.54 17.48 4.75
N LYS A 121 30.63 18.26 4.62
CA LYS A 121 30.81 19.51 5.39
C LYS A 121 30.76 20.82 4.61
N LEU A 122 30.97 20.82 3.29
CA LEU A 122 30.95 22.06 2.48
C LEU A 122 30.36 21.77 1.09
N GLY A 123 29.11 22.22 0.90
CA GLY A 123 28.33 22.00 -0.33
C GLY A 123 27.61 23.25 -0.86
N PHE A 124 28.04 24.47 -0.49
CA PHE A 124 27.56 25.71 -1.09
C PHE A 124 28.66 26.78 -1.13
N THR A 125 29.26 26.98 -2.32
CA THR A 125 30.08 28.16 -2.62
C THR A 125 29.74 28.72 -3.99
N SER A 126 28.67 29.52 -4.04
CA SER A 126 28.46 30.54 -5.07
C SER A 126 27.92 31.79 -4.37
N LEU A 127 28.80 32.75 -4.07
CA LEU A 127 28.38 34.07 -3.59
C LEU A 127 27.58 34.76 -4.71
N GLY A 128 26.45 35.40 -4.37
CA GLY A 128 25.70 36.12 -5.41
C GLY A 128 24.47 36.93 -4.98
N VAL A 129 23.70 36.52 -3.98
CA VAL A 129 22.51 37.28 -3.51
C VAL A 129 22.36 37.19 -2.00
N ALA A 130 22.92 38.17 -1.27
CA ALA A 130 22.87 38.22 0.19
C ALA A 130 22.57 39.64 0.71
N ALA A 131 21.43 40.24 0.32
CA ALA A 131 20.99 41.53 0.85
C ALA A 131 19.47 41.88 0.68
N THR A 132 18.54 40.92 0.58
CA THR A 132 17.08 41.24 0.48
C THR A 132 16.12 40.17 1.05
N LEU A 133 16.55 39.31 1.98
CA LEU A 133 15.70 38.25 2.58
C LEU A 133 15.64 38.27 4.13
N SER A 134 15.78 39.46 4.73
CA SER A 134 15.68 39.65 6.19
C SER A 134 14.37 40.35 6.60
N ALA A 135 13.23 39.91 6.03
CA ALA A 135 11.89 40.38 6.40
C ALA A 135 10.77 39.39 6.02
N ILE A 136 11.03 38.09 6.11
CA ILE A 136 9.95 37.10 6.25
C ILE A 136 9.97 36.69 7.71
N ALA A 137 8.85 36.89 8.42
CA ALA A 137 8.72 36.43 9.79
C ALA A 137 8.99 34.91 9.82
N GLN A 138 9.93 34.48 10.66
CA GLN A 138 10.03 33.07 11.01
C GLN A 138 8.73 32.70 11.71
N ALA A 139 7.80 32.09 10.97
CA ALA A 139 6.67 31.39 11.55
C ALA A 139 7.25 30.38 12.53
N GLN A 140 6.98 30.56 13.83
CA GLN A 140 7.33 29.56 14.83
C GLN A 140 6.52 28.32 14.48
N CYS A 141 7.19 27.30 13.96
CA CYS A 141 6.65 25.95 13.91
C CYS A 141 6.16 25.61 15.33
N PRO A 142 4.99 24.98 15.52
CA PRO A 142 4.67 24.39 16.82
C PRO A 142 5.79 23.46 17.25
N ASP A 143 6.06 23.38 18.55
CA ASP A 143 7.15 22.57 19.10
C ASP A 143 6.78 21.08 19.16
N PHE A 144 6.59 20.46 17.98
CA PHE A 144 6.61 19.01 17.80
C PHE A 144 8.02 18.40 18.05
N THR A 145 8.95 19.20 18.56
CA THR A 145 10.38 18.90 18.56
C THR A 145 10.84 18.41 19.91
N THR A 146 10.30 18.85 21.05
CA THR A 146 10.84 18.44 22.37
C THR A 146 10.95 16.91 22.55
N PHE A 147 9.91 16.13 22.25
CA PHE A 147 9.99 14.65 22.34
C PHE A 147 10.73 14.03 21.15
N SER A 148 10.40 14.45 19.93
CA SER A 148 11.04 13.97 18.68
C SER A 148 12.58 14.18 18.68
N GLN A 149 13.04 15.33 19.14
CA GLN A 149 14.45 15.72 19.28
C GLN A 149 15.13 14.92 20.38
N LYS A 150 14.46 14.66 21.52
CA LYS A 150 14.98 13.76 22.55
C LYS A 150 15.25 12.37 21.98
N VAL A 151 14.33 11.81 21.19
CA VAL A 151 14.53 10.50 20.53
C VAL A 151 15.72 10.54 19.57
N ILE A 152 15.86 11.60 18.78
CA ILE A 152 17.03 11.80 17.90
C ILE A 152 18.33 11.85 18.72
N GLU A 153 18.35 12.57 19.84
CA GLU A 153 19.54 12.72 20.69
C GLU A 153 19.92 11.43 21.41
N ASP A 154 18.96 10.74 22.02
CA ASP A 154 19.14 9.44 22.68
C ASP A 154 19.70 8.39 21.71
N MET A 155 19.12 8.30 20.50
CA MET A 155 19.58 7.38 19.45
C MET A 155 20.99 7.74 18.97
N LYS A 156 21.26 9.02 18.65
CA LYS A 156 22.60 9.48 18.21
C LYS A 156 23.69 9.25 19.25
N ALA A 157 23.37 9.37 20.54
CA ALA A 157 24.34 9.15 21.62
C ALA A 157 24.72 7.65 21.77
N ARG A 158 23.77 6.75 21.49
CA ARG A 158 23.89 5.30 21.75
C ARG A 158 24.34 4.50 20.54
N LEU A 159 24.01 4.91 19.31
CA LEU A 159 24.39 4.22 18.08
C LEU A 159 25.92 4.06 17.96
N LYS A 160 26.37 2.85 17.63
CA LYS A 160 27.80 2.55 17.42
C LYS A 160 28.35 3.39 16.27
N ASP A 161 27.67 3.27 15.14
CA ASP A 161 28.08 3.80 13.85
C ASP A 161 27.62 5.26 13.65
N PRO A 162 28.54 6.20 13.36
CA PRO A 162 28.19 7.61 13.16
C PRO A 162 27.41 7.87 11.87
N ASP A 163 27.54 7.03 10.84
CA ASP A 163 26.82 7.18 9.58
C ASP A 163 25.37 6.67 9.74
N LEU A 164 25.14 5.59 10.49
CA LEU A 164 23.78 5.18 10.91
C LEU A 164 23.14 6.24 11.82
N ALA A 165 23.90 6.84 12.74
CA ALA A 165 23.41 7.93 13.59
C ALA A 165 23.02 9.18 12.77
N ARG A 166 23.79 9.51 11.73
CA ARG A 166 23.46 10.59 10.77
C ARG A 166 22.22 10.25 9.94
N LEU A 167 22.10 9.00 9.49
CA LEU A 167 20.96 8.56 8.69
C LEU A 167 19.68 8.61 9.52
N PHE A 168 19.65 8.00 10.71
CA PHE A 168 18.51 8.07 11.63
C PHE A 168 18.15 9.52 11.99
N GLU A 169 19.16 10.36 12.29
CA GLU A 169 18.95 11.79 12.55
C GLU A 169 18.19 12.48 11.40
N ASN A 170 18.43 12.10 10.15
CA ASN A 170 17.82 12.69 8.97
C ASN A 170 16.46 12.08 8.62
N THR A 171 16.30 10.76 8.79
CA THR A 171 15.09 10.03 8.39
C THR A 171 13.98 10.11 9.43
N PHE A 172 14.29 10.06 10.73
CA PHE A 172 13.29 10.10 11.80
C PHE A 172 12.37 11.34 11.76
N PRO A 173 12.87 12.60 11.66
CA PRO A 173 12.02 13.78 11.62
C PRO A 173 11.47 14.12 10.22
N ASN A 174 11.69 13.25 9.21
CA ASN A 174 11.57 13.61 7.80
C ASN A 174 10.13 13.99 7.39
N THR A 175 9.15 13.20 7.85
CA THR A 175 7.70 13.43 7.69
C THR A 175 7.22 14.78 8.22
N LEU A 176 7.76 15.24 9.36
CA LEU A 176 7.35 16.50 9.99
C LEU A 176 8.02 17.73 9.37
N GLY A 177 8.83 17.56 8.32
CA GLY A 177 9.42 18.67 7.54
C GLY A 177 10.47 19.51 8.26
N LEU A 178 10.81 19.18 9.52
CA LEU A 178 11.48 20.04 10.53
C LEU A 178 12.84 20.64 10.12
N ARG A 179 13.44 20.23 8.99
CA ARG A 179 14.71 20.79 8.47
C ARG A 179 14.74 21.12 6.99
N PHE A 180 13.68 20.86 6.21
CA PHE A 180 13.78 20.89 4.74
C PHE A 180 12.85 21.89 4.03
N LYS A 181 11.69 22.26 4.59
CA LYS A 181 10.79 23.28 3.99
C LYS A 181 10.19 24.21 5.05
N PRO A 182 10.65 25.48 5.19
CA PRO A 182 10.08 26.42 6.17
C PRO A 182 8.61 26.78 5.89
N TYR A 183 8.10 26.50 4.67
CA TYR A 183 6.69 26.69 4.32
C TYR A 183 5.76 25.68 5.01
N GLN A 184 6.19 24.45 5.32
CA GLN A 184 5.37 23.49 6.07
C GLN A 184 5.06 23.99 7.50
N CYS A 185 5.95 24.77 8.12
CA CYS A 185 5.73 25.35 9.44
C CYS A 185 4.61 26.41 9.49
N ALA A 186 4.37 27.14 8.40
CA ALA A 186 3.30 28.16 8.35
C ALA A 186 1.89 27.57 8.35
N PHE A 187 1.76 26.26 8.12
CA PHE A 187 0.49 25.56 8.02
C PHE A 187 0.07 24.87 9.34
N LEU A 188 1.02 24.60 10.24
CA LEU A 188 0.76 23.88 11.50
C LEU A 188 0.43 24.83 12.66
N SER A 189 0.67 26.13 12.53
CA SER A 189 0.40 27.15 13.56
C SER A 189 -1.08 27.58 13.66
N SER A 190 -2.01 26.86 13.03
CA SER A 190 -3.46 27.14 13.05
C SER A 190 -4.30 25.88 13.28
N LEU A 191 -3.77 24.89 14.01
CA LEU A 191 -4.47 23.67 14.37
C LEU A 191 -5.46 23.94 15.53
N ASP A 192 -6.75 24.01 15.23
CA ASP A 192 -7.80 23.69 16.20
C ASP A 192 -8.11 22.19 16.10
N ALA A 193 -8.24 21.49 17.23
CA ALA A 193 -8.42 20.03 17.28
C ALA A 193 -9.71 19.51 16.61
N ASP A 194 -10.65 20.41 16.34
CA ASP A 194 -11.92 20.18 15.64
C ASP A 194 -11.87 20.58 14.15
N THR A 195 -10.71 21.03 13.64
CA THR A 195 -10.55 21.54 12.26
C THR A 195 -9.54 20.74 11.44
N THR A 196 -9.83 20.66 10.14
CA THR A 196 -9.11 19.85 9.15
C THR A 196 -7.64 20.27 8.96
N VAL A 197 -6.73 19.27 8.88
CA VAL A 197 -5.28 19.49 8.79
C VAL A 197 -4.80 19.85 7.38
N LYS A 198 -3.63 20.50 7.34
CA LYS A 198 -2.89 20.93 6.15
C LYS A 198 -1.70 19.98 5.85
N TYR A 199 -1.93 18.68 5.75
CA TYR A 199 -0.88 17.66 5.61
C TYR A 199 -0.76 17.11 4.18
N PHE A 200 0.45 17.12 3.60
CA PHE A 200 0.74 16.60 2.25
C PHE A 200 2.09 15.89 2.22
N ASN A 201 2.25 15.01 1.23
CA ASN A 201 3.52 14.41 0.87
C ASN A 201 4.59 15.49 0.58
N ALA A 202 5.85 15.15 0.87
CA ALA A 202 6.93 16.13 0.90
C ALA A 202 7.37 16.61 -0.49
N ASP A 203 7.25 15.77 -1.51
CA ASP A 203 7.62 16.01 -2.91
C ASP A 203 6.41 16.33 -3.81
N ILE A 204 5.26 15.70 -3.58
CA ILE A 204 3.99 15.92 -4.31
C ILE A 204 2.96 16.61 -3.40
N THR A 205 2.33 17.70 -3.87
CA THR A 205 1.30 18.44 -3.11
C THR A 205 -0.07 17.73 -3.14
N ALA A 206 -0.10 16.52 -2.58
CA ALA A 206 -1.26 15.66 -2.39
C ALA A 206 -1.02 14.73 -1.18
N GLN A 207 -2.05 14.00 -0.75
CA GLN A 207 -1.99 13.07 0.38
C GLN A 207 -2.46 11.68 -0.05
N TRP A 208 -1.60 10.67 0.03
CA TRP A 208 -2.00 9.26 -0.07
C TRP A 208 -2.32 8.71 1.32
N LEU A 209 -3.39 7.91 1.42
CA LEU A 209 -3.78 7.26 2.68
C LEU A 209 -2.73 6.21 3.13
N ARG A 210 -2.19 5.42 2.18
CA ARG A 210 -1.08 4.48 2.40
C ARG A 210 0.15 5.20 2.95
N ASP A 211 0.59 6.26 2.28
CA ASP A 211 1.77 7.03 2.66
C ASP A 211 1.60 7.56 4.09
N THR A 212 0.50 8.24 4.38
CA THR A 212 0.25 8.91 5.66
C THR A 212 0.23 7.91 6.82
N GLY A 213 -0.47 6.78 6.66
CA GLY A 213 -0.52 5.70 7.66
C GLY A 213 0.83 5.05 7.98
N ASN A 214 1.81 5.13 7.07
CA ASN A 214 3.19 4.66 7.30
C ASN A 214 4.16 5.79 7.69
N GLN A 215 3.94 7.01 7.21
CA GLN A 215 4.77 8.18 7.51
C GLN A 215 4.69 8.60 8.98
N PHE A 216 3.58 8.29 9.67
CA PHE A 216 3.39 8.51 11.11
C PHE A 216 3.64 7.27 11.99
N ALA A 217 3.90 6.09 11.41
CA ALA A 217 3.93 4.82 12.17
C ALA A 217 4.99 4.82 13.29
N HIS A 218 6.19 5.36 13.04
CA HIS A 218 7.29 5.42 14.01
C HIS A 218 7.09 6.47 15.13
N TYR A 219 6.08 7.33 15.04
CA TYR A 219 5.75 8.32 16.08
C TYR A 219 4.73 7.81 17.11
N HIS A 220 4.11 6.64 16.91
CA HIS A 220 2.93 6.23 17.71
C HIS A 220 3.18 6.23 19.22
N THR A 221 4.35 5.79 19.71
CA THR A 221 4.67 5.78 21.15
C THR A 221 4.75 7.18 21.77
N LEU A 222 5.03 8.21 20.95
CA LEU A 222 5.16 9.60 21.41
C LEU A 222 3.82 10.32 21.55
N LEU A 223 2.73 9.82 20.94
CA LEU A 223 1.41 10.50 20.95
C LEU A 223 0.81 10.63 22.37
N SER A 224 1.23 9.77 23.30
CA SER A 224 0.85 9.85 24.72
C SER A 224 1.53 11.01 25.48
N GLN A 225 2.64 11.53 24.94
CA GLN A 225 3.54 12.48 25.60
C GLN A 225 3.55 13.85 24.91
N ASP A 226 3.47 13.85 23.57
CA ASP A 226 3.46 15.02 22.70
C ASP A 226 2.01 15.32 22.24
N LYS A 227 1.38 16.31 22.90
CA LYS A 227 -0.05 16.63 22.68
C LYS A 227 -0.27 17.33 21.34
N GLU A 228 0.70 18.11 20.92
CA GLU A 228 0.74 18.82 19.66
C GLU A 228 0.78 17.80 18.50
N LEU A 229 1.65 16.78 18.60
CA LEU A 229 1.73 15.67 17.65
C LEU A 229 0.48 14.79 17.66
N ALA A 230 -0.10 14.52 18.84
CA ALA A 230 -1.39 13.83 18.94
C ALA A 230 -2.53 14.63 18.28
N THR A 231 -2.57 15.95 18.48
CA THR A 231 -3.56 16.84 17.85
C THR A 231 -3.41 16.83 16.33
N LEU A 232 -2.17 16.85 15.83
CA LEU A 232 -1.88 16.71 14.40
C LEU A 232 -2.40 15.39 13.84
N VAL A 233 -2.05 14.24 14.44
CA VAL A 233 -2.49 12.92 13.96
C VAL A 233 -4.00 12.76 14.00
N LYS A 234 -4.66 13.18 15.09
CA LYS A 234 -6.14 13.16 15.20
C LYS A 234 -6.80 13.92 14.05
N ALA A 235 -6.32 15.13 13.77
CA ALA A 235 -6.95 15.98 12.79
C ALA A 235 -6.58 15.58 11.33
N VAL A 236 -5.49 14.81 11.12
CA VAL A 236 -5.23 14.05 9.88
C VAL A 236 -6.27 12.94 9.71
N ILE A 237 -6.52 12.12 10.75
CA ILE A 237 -7.56 11.07 10.72
C ILE A 237 -8.93 11.66 10.37
N ASN A 238 -9.29 12.82 10.94
CA ASN A 238 -10.55 13.52 10.60
C ASN A 238 -10.62 13.95 9.13
N ASN A 239 -9.50 14.37 8.51
CA ASN A 239 -9.47 14.70 7.08
C ASN A 239 -9.57 13.45 6.19
N GLU A 240 -8.86 12.38 6.54
CA GLU A 240 -8.92 11.10 5.83
C GLU A 240 -10.31 10.46 5.91
N ALA A 241 -10.99 10.56 7.06
CA ALA A 241 -12.37 10.13 7.21
C ALA A 241 -13.29 10.81 6.19
N ARG A 242 -13.14 12.13 6.00
CA ARG A 242 -13.91 12.90 5.00
C ARG A 242 -13.58 12.53 3.55
N TYR A 243 -12.37 12.06 3.28
CA TYR A 243 -12.00 11.55 1.95
C TYR A 243 -12.60 10.17 1.69
N VAL A 244 -12.43 9.24 2.63
CA VAL A 244 -12.94 7.85 2.53
C VAL A 244 -14.48 7.80 2.55
N SER A 245 -15.14 8.69 3.29
CA SER A 245 -16.62 8.78 3.31
C SER A 245 -17.24 9.12 1.95
N GLN A 246 -16.52 9.85 1.10
CA GLN A 246 -16.98 10.31 -0.22
C GLN A 246 -16.43 9.46 -1.36
N PHE A 247 -15.15 9.07 -1.30
CA PHE A 247 -14.41 8.45 -2.38
C PHE A 247 -13.59 7.23 -1.90
N PRO A 248 -14.23 6.17 -1.36
CA PRO A 248 -13.55 5.02 -0.75
C PRO A 248 -12.80 4.13 -1.76
N TYR A 249 -12.86 4.46 -3.06
CA TYR A 249 -12.13 3.80 -4.14
C TYR A 249 -10.84 4.53 -4.54
N CYS A 250 -10.52 5.68 -3.93
CA CYS A 250 -9.36 6.48 -4.30
C CYS A 250 -8.29 6.48 -3.20
N GLY A 251 -7.02 6.29 -3.57
CA GLY A 251 -5.89 6.34 -2.63
C GLY A 251 -5.35 7.74 -2.34
N ALA A 252 -5.49 8.69 -3.28
CA ALA A 252 -4.78 9.98 -3.24
C ALA A 252 -5.70 11.20 -3.34
N PHE A 253 -5.47 12.19 -2.48
CA PHE A 253 -6.36 13.33 -2.29
C PHE A 253 -5.66 14.69 -2.38
N GLN A 254 -6.43 15.67 -2.87
CA GLN A 254 -6.03 17.07 -2.96
C GLN A 254 -5.99 17.73 -1.59
N PRO A 255 -5.24 18.84 -1.43
CA PRO A 255 -5.33 19.68 -0.26
C PRO A 255 -6.78 20.02 0.13
N PRO A 256 -7.14 19.85 1.41
CA PRO A 256 -8.46 20.24 1.89
C PRO A 256 -8.57 21.76 1.81
N PRO A 257 -9.75 22.34 1.49
CA PRO A 257 -9.91 23.79 1.31
C PRO A 257 -9.42 24.63 2.47
N GLU A 258 -9.52 24.11 3.70
CA GLU A 258 -9.06 24.72 4.95
C GLU A 258 -7.53 24.94 4.98
N SER A 259 -6.77 24.23 4.15
CA SER A 259 -5.34 24.43 4.00
C SER A 259 -4.98 25.78 3.39
N GLY A 260 -5.84 26.32 2.51
CA GLY A 260 -5.55 27.47 1.67
C GLY A 260 -4.62 27.16 0.49
N LEU A 261 -4.26 25.90 0.26
CA LEU A 261 -3.55 25.46 -0.94
C LEU A 261 -4.55 25.17 -2.06
N ALA A 262 -4.15 25.50 -3.30
CA ALA A 262 -4.89 25.07 -4.48
C ALA A 262 -4.66 23.57 -4.76
N PRO A 263 -5.66 22.85 -5.29
CA PRO A 263 -5.47 21.52 -5.87
C PRO A 263 -4.31 21.50 -6.87
N SER A 264 -3.50 20.45 -6.83
CA SER A 264 -2.39 20.23 -7.75
C SER A 264 -2.84 19.40 -8.95
N HIS A 265 -2.18 19.58 -10.10
CA HIS A 265 -2.44 18.79 -11.30
C HIS A 265 -1.73 17.44 -11.22
N ASN A 266 -2.35 16.42 -11.82
CA ASN A 266 -1.79 15.08 -11.97
C ASN A 266 -1.89 14.64 -13.43
N ASP A 267 -0.77 14.72 -14.15
CA ASP A 267 -0.65 14.30 -15.55
C ASP A 267 -1.05 12.82 -15.77
N TRP A 268 -0.99 11.98 -14.73
CA TRP A 268 -1.41 10.57 -14.79
C TRP A 268 -2.92 10.35 -14.66
N ALA A 269 -3.66 11.33 -14.13
CA ALA A 269 -5.12 11.31 -14.09
C ALA A 269 -5.76 11.83 -15.40
N ASP A 270 -4.99 12.50 -16.26
CA ASP A 270 -5.49 13.04 -17.52
C ASP A 270 -5.88 11.93 -18.50
N GLY A 271 -7.07 12.07 -19.09
CA GLY A 271 -7.64 11.07 -20.00
C GLY A 271 -8.06 9.75 -19.33
N VAL A 272 -7.97 9.63 -18.00
CA VAL A 272 -8.46 8.47 -17.26
C VAL A 272 -9.97 8.55 -17.07
N THR A 273 -10.67 7.47 -17.39
CA THR A 273 -12.07 7.27 -17.02
C THR A 273 -12.12 6.43 -15.75
N VAL A 274 -12.86 6.92 -14.74
CA VAL A 274 -13.14 6.22 -13.50
C VAL A 274 -14.66 6.21 -13.29
N ASN A 275 -15.22 5.05 -12.96
CA ASN A 275 -16.56 4.97 -12.39
C ASN A 275 -16.50 4.12 -11.09
N PRO A 276 -17.06 4.59 -9.95
CA PRO A 276 -17.86 5.82 -9.80
C PRO A 276 -17.06 7.11 -10.08
N PRO A 277 -17.67 8.14 -10.68
CA PRO A 277 -16.97 9.34 -11.12
C PRO A 277 -16.46 10.15 -9.92
N VAL A 278 -15.30 10.78 -10.09
CA VAL A 278 -14.59 11.51 -9.03
C VAL A 278 -14.63 13.03 -9.23
N ASN A 279 -14.42 13.76 -8.14
CA ASN A 279 -14.21 15.21 -8.18
C ASN A 279 -12.71 15.53 -8.09
N ASN A 280 -12.09 15.97 -9.18
CA ASN A 280 -10.65 16.27 -9.23
C ASN A 280 -10.24 17.51 -8.37
N GLN A 281 -11.19 18.24 -7.78
CA GLN A 281 -10.93 19.25 -6.74
C GLN A 281 -10.72 18.63 -5.34
N THR A 282 -11.02 17.34 -5.17
CA THR A 282 -10.90 16.60 -3.91
C THR A 282 -9.99 15.39 -4.06
N VAL A 283 -10.08 14.67 -5.19
CA VAL A 283 -9.26 13.51 -5.53
C VAL A 283 -8.07 13.95 -6.37
N TYR A 284 -6.87 13.52 -6.00
CA TYR A 284 -5.65 13.71 -6.80
C TYR A 284 -5.43 12.56 -7.77
N GLU A 285 -5.68 11.32 -7.30
CA GLU A 285 -5.66 10.12 -8.12
C GLU A 285 -6.60 9.07 -7.53
N CYS A 286 -7.42 8.43 -8.39
CA CYS A 286 -8.38 7.41 -7.97
C CYS A 286 -7.99 6.00 -8.42
N LYS A 287 -6.79 5.56 -8.05
CA LYS A 287 -6.41 4.15 -8.12
C LYS A 287 -6.98 3.43 -6.90
N TYR A 288 -7.73 2.35 -7.14
CA TYR A 288 -8.29 1.55 -6.05
C TYR A 288 -7.28 0.54 -5.52
N GLU A 289 -6.95 0.73 -4.24
CA GLU A 289 -5.95 0.01 -3.47
C GLU A 289 -6.52 -0.36 -2.10
N ILE A 290 -6.51 -1.65 -1.76
CA ILE A 290 -6.94 -2.13 -0.44
C ILE A 290 -6.09 -1.50 0.68
N ASP A 291 -4.79 -1.36 0.44
CA ASP A 291 -3.84 -0.82 1.42
C ASP A 291 -4.05 0.67 1.74
N SER A 292 -4.61 1.46 0.83
CA SER A 292 -5.00 2.84 1.12
C SER A 292 -6.08 2.90 2.22
N LEU A 293 -7.08 2.03 2.17
CA LEU A 293 -8.08 1.91 3.24
C LEU A 293 -7.47 1.35 4.53
N CYS A 294 -6.53 0.41 4.42
CA CYS A 294 -5.81 -0.13 5.56
C CYS A 294 -4.88 0.90 6.23
N GLY A 295 -4.34 1.88 5.47
CA GLY A 295 -3.53 2.99 5.98
C GLY A 295 -4.33 3.87 6.95
N PHE A 296 -5.55 4.23 6.57
CA PHE A 296 -6.50 4.97 7.42
C PHE A 296 -6.89 4.19 8.69
N LEU A 297 -7.14 2.87 8.58
CA LEU A 297 -7.41 2.00 9.73
C LEU A 297 -6.18 1.91 10.67
N LYS A 298 -4.99 1.70 10.10
CA LYS A 298 -3.70 1.65 10.81
C LYS A 298 -3.43 2.96 11.59
N LEU A 299 -3.67 4.11 10.96
CA LEU A 299 -3.50 5.42 11.60
C LEU A 299 -4.51 5.59 12.75
N SER A 300 -5.79 5.29 12.50
CA SER A 300 -6.88 5.35 13.47
C SER A 300 -6.60 4.49 14.72
N ARG A 301 -6.22 3.22 14.53
CA ARG A 301 -5.90 2.34 15.67
C ARG A 301 -4.67 2.79 16.45
N SER A 302 -3.63 3.25 15.75
CA SER A 302 -2.35 3.58 16.38
C SER A 302 -2.49 4.83 17.24
N TYR A 303 -3.30 5.78 16.78
CA TYR A 303 -3.72 6.93 17.58
C TYR A 303 -4.50 6.52 18.83
N TYR A 304 -5.53 5.69 18.70
CA TYR A 304 -6.34 5.24 19.85
C TYR A 304 -5.51 4.43 20.86
N GLN A 305 -4.70 3.47 20.38
CA GLN A 305 -3.86 2.62 21.23
C GLN A 305 -2.83 3.43 22.03
N ALA A 306 -2.30 4.51 21.46
CA ALA A 306 -1.33 5.38 22.13
C ALA A 306 -1.97 6.41 23.08
N THR A 307 -3.11 6.98 22.72
CA THR A 307 -3.71 8.13 23.43
C THR A 307 -4.90 7.78 24.32
N ASN A 308 -5.59 6.67 24.03
CA ASN A 308 -6.91 6.33 24.53
C ASN A 308 -7.99 7.42 24.27
N ASP A 309 -7.77 8.32 23.32
CA ASP A 309 -8.77 9.31 22.89
C ASP A 309 -9.64 8.73 21.75
N ALA A 310 -10.91 8.51 22.03
CA ALA A 310 -11.90 8.04 21.04
C ALA A 310 -12.62 9.18 20.29
N SER A 311 -12.29 10.46 20.54
CA SER A 311 -13.04 11.60 19.98
C SER A 311 -12.80 11.85 18.48
N PHE A 312 -11.92 11.09 17.84
CA PHE A 312 -11.83 10.99 16.37
C PHE A 312 -12.91 10.05 15.78
N MET A 313 -13.50 9.16 16.58
CA MET A 313 -14.63 8.28 16.20
C MET A 313 -15.94 9.10 16.18
N ASN A 314 -15.95 10.14 15.34
CA ASN A 314 -17.11 10.98 15.07
C ASN A 314 -17.97 10.39 13.94
N ASP A 315 -19.10 11.03 13.64
CA ASP A 315 -20.03 10.60 12.60
C ASP A 315 -19.34 10.40 11.24
N GLU A 316 -18.37 11.24 10.88
CA GLU A 316 -17.67 11.16 9.61
C GLU A 316 -16.67 9.99 9.56
N TRP A 317 -16.00 9.70 10.68
CA TRP A 317 -15.20 8.49 10.81
C TRP A 317 -16.07 7.23 10.73
N HIS A 318 -17.25 7.22 11.36
CA HIS A 318 -18.20 6.11 11.21
C HIS A 318 -18.75 5.97 9.78
N ASN A 319 -18.98 7.09 9.07
CA ASN A 319 -19.32 7.08 7.64
C ASN A 319 -18.19 6.44 6.81
N ALA A 320 -16.93 6.81 7.06
CA ALA A 320 -15.77 6.22 6.40
C ALA A 320 -15.67 4.70 6.63
N ILE A 321 -15.83 4.23 7.88
CA ILE A 321 -15.85 2.79 8.18
C ILE A 321 -17.00 2.08 7.45
N SER A 322 -18.19 2.69 7.38
CA SER A 322 -19.33 2.16 6.62
C SER A 322 -19.01 2.04 5.12
N GLN A 323 -18.35 3.04 4.52
CA GLN A 323 -17.89 2.97 3.13
C GLN A 323 -16.85 1.85 2.91
N ILE A 324 -15.92 1.65 3.86
CA ILE A 324 -14.92 0.57 3.79
C ILE A 324 -15.63 -0.80 3.75
N PHE A 325 -16.61 -1.04 4.62
CA PHE A 325 -17.38 -2.30 4.57
C PHE A 325 -18.18 -2.44 3.27
N ARG A 326 -18.71 -1.36 2.69
CA ARG A 326 -19.34 -1.43 1.35
C ARG A 326 -18.33 -1.87 0.29
N VAL A 327 -17.15 -1.25 0.23
CA VAL A 327 -16.09 -1.61 -0.73
C VAL A 327 -15.63 -3.05 -0.54
N ILE A 328 -15.46 -3.52 0.71
CA ILE A 328 -15.14 -4.93 1.01
C ILE A 328 -16.19 -5.87 0.41
N VAL A 329 -17.49 -5.58 0.59
CA VAL A 329 -18.59 -6.38 -0.01
C VAL A 329 -18.55 -6.33 -1.53
N GLU A 330 -18.51 -5.14 -2.11
CA GLU A 330 -18.51 -4.90 -3.56
C GLU A 330 -17.33 -5.60 -4.26
N GLN A 331 -16.14 -5.56 -3.67
CA GLN A 331 -14.92 -6.08 -4.29
C GLN A 331 -14.61 -7.54 -3.96
N SER A 332 -15.34 -8.15 -3.04
CA SER A 332 -15.35 -9.61 -2.81
C SER A 332 -16.19 -10.39 -3.82
N GLN A 333 -17.01 -9.72 -4.65
CA GLN A 333 -17.87 -10.41 -5.62
C GLN A 333 -17.06 -11.02 -6.78
N ALA A 334 -17.54 -12.13 -7.33
CA ALA A 334 -17.02 -12.67 -8.58
C ALA A 334 -17.37 -11.73 -9.75
N THR A 335 -16.64 -11.80 -10.86
CA THR A 335 -16.93 -11.02 -12.08
C THR A 335 -18.29 -11.34 -12.69
N PHE A 336 -18.80 -12.56 -12.49
CA PHE A 336 -20.12 -12.99 -12.92
C PHE A 336 -20.90 -13.55 -11.73
N ASP A 337 -22.19 -13.24 -11.66
CA ASP A 337 -23.13 -13.89 -10.73
C ASP A 337 -23.57 -15.27 -11.22
N GLU A 338 -24.47 -15.93 -10.49
CA GLU A 338 -24.97 -17.28 -10.81
C GLU A 338 -25.73 -17.35 -12.16
N ASP A 339 -26.27 -16.23 -12.63
CA ASP A 339 -27.01 -16.07 -13.89
C ASP A 339 -26.13 -15.53 -15.04
N PHE A 340 -24.81 -15.41 -14.83
CA PHE A 340 -23.82 -14.83 -15.75
C PHE A 340 -24.00 -13.33 -16.06
N ASN A 341 -24.63 -12.56 -15.19
CA ASN A 341 -24.60 -11.09 -15.29
C ASN A 341 -23.22 -10.57 -14.85
N LEU A 342 -22.70 -9.56 -15.56
CA LEU A 342 -21.43 -8.90 -15.23
C LEU A 342 -21.59 -8.06 -13.95
N VAL A 343 -20.78 -8.34 -12.94
CA VAL A 343 -20.71 -7.57 -11.69
C VAL A 343 -19.52 -6.62 -11.74
N SER A 344 -19.80 -5.31 -11.69
CA SER A 344 -18.80 -4.23 -11.76
C SER A 344 -19.23 -3.04 -10.90
N TYR A 345 -18.53 -2.83 -9.77
CA TYR A 345 -18.76 -1.68 -8.87
C TYR A 345 -17.73 -0.57 -9.05
N TYR A 346 -16.54 -0.91 -9.54
CA TYR A 346 -15.46 0.03 -9.84
C TYR A 346 -14.82 -0.38 -11.16
N ASN A 347 -14.51 0.62 -12.00
CA ASN A 347 -13.71 0.44 -13.19
C ASN A 347 -12.86 1.69 -13.46
N TRP A 348 -11.65 1.46 -13.98
CA TRP A 348 -10.63 2.48 -14.19
C TRP A 348 -9.86 2.16 -15.47
N THR A 349 -9.67 3.13 -16.36
CA THR A 349 -8.85 2.94 -17.56
C THR A 349 -8.32 4.27 -18.10
N GLY A 350 -7.05 4.29 -18.51
CA GLY A 350 -6.53 5.34 -19.39
C GLY A 350 -7.19 5.29 -20.78
N GLY A 351 -7.45 6.46 -21.36
CA GLY A 351 -7.93 6.64 -22.73
C GLY A 351 -6.80 6.98 -23.72
N ASN A 352 -7.17 7.31 -24.96
CA ASN A 352 -6.21 7.74 -25.97
C ASN A 352 -5.42 8.99 -25.52
N GLY A 353 -4.10 8.86 -25.40
CA GLY A 353 -3.20 9.95 -25.02
C GLY A 353 -3.02 10.14 -23.51
N ALA A 354 -3.67 9.33 -22.67
CA ALA A 354 -3.36 9.26 -21.24
C ALA A 354 -1.94 8.70 -21.02
N LEU A 355 -1.25 9.17 -19.96
CA LEU A 355 -0.03 8.52 -19.47
C LEU A 355 -0.37 7.17 -18.81
N SER A 356 -1.48 7.15 -18.09
CA SER A 356 -2.07 5.94 -17.51
C SER A 356 -2.46 4.93 -18.58
N PRO A 357 -2.17 3.63 -18.39
CA PRO A 357 -2.47 2.59 -19.38
C PRO A 357 -3.96 2.33 -19.53
N ALA A 358 -4.36 1.87 -20.73
CA ALA A 358 -5.67 1.28 -20.94
C ALA A 358 -5.78 -0.08 -20.23
N VAL A 359 -6.95 -0.38 -19.68
CA VAL A 359 -7.19 -1.59 -18.88
C VAL A 359 -8.20 -2.51 -19.56
N ASN A 360 -7.90 -3.81 -19.56
CA ASN A 360 -8.72 -4.85 -20.16
C ASN A 360 -10.17 -4.83 -19.63
N ASN A 361 -11.08 -5.42 -20.42
CA ASN A 361 -12.48 -5.61 -20.05
C ASN A 361 -13.19 -4.31 -19.65
N ALA A 362 -12.96 -3.24 -20.44
CA ALA A 362 -13.51 -1.90 -20.23
C ALA A 362 -13.21 -1.31 -18.83
N GLY A 363 -11.97 -1.48 -18.36
CA GLY A 363 -11.53 -0.96 -17.05
C GLY A 363 -11.84 -1.86 -15.85
N ASN A 364 -12.26 -3.11 -16.06
CA ASN A 364 -12.52 -4.07 -14.97
C ASN A 364 -11.31 -4.95 -14.61
N GLY A 365 -10.25 -4.97 -15.43
CA GLY A 365 -9.12 -5.87 -15.25
C GLY A 365 -9.47 -7.32 -15.59
N GLU A 366 -8.63 -8.27 -15.15
CA GLU A 366 -8.85 -9.71 -15.39
C GLU A 366 -10.00 -10.28 -14.55
N PRO A 367 -10.82 -11.22 -15.09
CA PRO A 367 -11.93 -11.82 -14.36
C PRO A 367 -11.48 -12.55 -13.08
N LYS A 368 -12.28 -12.40 -12.01
CA LYS A 368 -12.04 -12.99 -10.67
C LYS A 368 -13.18 -13.93 -10.24
N ALA A 369 -12.83 -15.06 -9.64
CA ALA A 369 -13.78 -15.98 -9.01
C ALA A 369 -14.15 -15.52 -7.58
N TYR A 370 -15.21 -16.06 -7.00
CA TYR A 370 -15.47 -15.86 -5.57
C TYR A 370 -14.54 -16.74 -4.74
N THR A 371 -13.74 -16.13 -3.86
CA THR A 371 -12.79 -16.82 -2.96
C THR A 371 -12.99 -16.48 -1.49
N GLY A 372 -13.70 -15.40 -1.17
CA GLY A 372 -13.71 -14.77 0.15
C GLY A 372 -12.60 -13.72 0.37
N LEU A 373 -11.68 -13.55 -0.60
CA LEU A 373 -10.76 -12.41 -0.66
C LEU A 373 -11.45 -11.17 -1.23
N VAL A 374 -10.91 -10.00 -0.90
CA VAL A 374 -11.27 -8.72 -1.49
C VAL A 374 -10.35 -8.46 -2.68
N GLY A 375 -10.92 -8.13 -3.84
CA GLY A 375 -10.13 -7.71 -5.01
C GLY A 375 -9.59 -6.29 -4.83
N THR A 376 -8.38 -6.03 -5.33
CA THR A 376 -7.83 -4.68 -5.55
C THR A 376 -7.76 -4.42 -7.05
N HIS A 377 -7.58 -3.16 -7.47
CA HIS A 377 -7.29 -2.84 -8.88
C HIS A 377 -5.81 -2.52 -9.08
N HIS A 378 -5.22 -1.77 -8.16
CA HIS A 378 -3.81 -1.42 -8.14
C HIS A 378 -3.12 -1.99 -6.87
N ARG A 379 -1.78 -2.00 -6.92
CA ARG A 379 -0.86 -2.38 -5.85
C ARG A 379 -0.48 -1.17 -5.01
N PRO A 380 0.17 -1.35 -3.83
CA PRO A 380 0.80 -0.25 -3.09
C PRO A 380 1.94 0.46 -3.84
N SER A 381 2.33 -0.01 -5.03
CA SER A 381 3.22 0.68 -5.98
C SER A 381 2.49 1.63 -6.94
N ASP A 382 1.17 1.81 -6.79
CA ASP A 382 0.29 2.52 -7.73
C ASP A 382 0.25 1.89 -9.15
N ASP A 383 0.79 0.66 -9.32
CA ASP A 383 0.75 -0.13 -10.55
C ASP A 383 -0.51 -1.01 -10.63
N LEU A 384 -0.95 -1.34 -11.85
CA LEU A 384 -2.02 -2.33 -12.06
C LEU A 384 -1.67 -3.70 -11.50
N SER A 385 -2.64 -4.32 -10.80
CA SER A 385 -2.60 -5.74 -10.49
C SER A 385 -2.77 -6.59 -11.77
N VAL A 386 -2.11 -7.75 -11.83
CA VAL A 386 -2.32 -8.73 -12.92
C VAL A 386 -3.52 -9.60 -12.60
N PHE A 387 -3.67 -10.01 -11.34
CA PHE A 387 -4.91 -10.60 -10.85
C PHE A 387 -5.41 -9.86 -9.61
N ALA A 388 -6.73 -9.69 -9.52
CA ALA A 388 -7.36 -8.80 -8.54
C ALA A 388 -7.08 -9.17 -7.06
N PHE A 389 -6.89 -10.45 -6.70
CA PHE A 389 -6.65 -10.81 -5.31
C PHE A 389 -5.17 -10.71 -4.95
N LEU A 390 -4.76 -9.51 -4.55
CA LEU A 390 -3.44 -9.21 -3.98
C LEU A 390 -3.33 -9.77 -2.55
N THR A 391 -2.55 -10.83 -2.38
CA THR A 391 -2.37 -11.57 -1.12
C THR A 391 -1.91 -10.67 0.05
N PRO A 392 -0.81 -9.89 -0.06
CA PRO A 392 -0.33 -9.12 1.09
C PRO A 392 -1.26 -7.98 1.50
N ALA A 393 -2.02 -7.39 0.57
CA ALA A 393 -3.02 -6.38 0.91
C ALA A 393 -4.25 -6.98 1.60
N ASN A 394 -4.68 -8.19 1.20
CA ASN A 394 -5.70 -8.94 1.93
C ASN A 394 -5.21 -9.34 3.34
N ALA A 395 -3.94 -9.71 3.49
CA ALA A 395 -3.33 -10.00 4.78
C ALA A 395 -3.37 -8.77 5.70
N MET A 396 -2.93 -7.60 5.20
CA MET A 396 -3.04 -6.33 5.94
C MET A 396 -4.49 -6.02 6.32
N LEU A 397 -5.44 -6.18 5.40
CA LEU A 397 -6.86 -5.94 5.66
C LEU A 397 -7.41 -6.84 6.77
N SER A 398 -7.06 -8.14 6.78
CA SER A 398 -7.50 -9.04 7.87
C SER A 398 -7.00 -8.58 9.24
N VAL A 399 -5.72 -8.20 9.35
CA VAL A 399 -5.15 -7.69 10.60
C VAL A 399 -5.79 -6.37 11.03
N GLU A 400 -5.94 -5.42 10.11
CA GLU A 400 -6.51 -4.10 10.41
C GLU A 400 -8.01 -4.17 10.76
N LEU A 401 -8.77 -5.14 10.23
CA LEU A 401 -10.14 -5.41 10.66
C LEU A 401 -10.21 -6.00 12.08
N THR A 402 -9.28 -6.87 12.47
CA THR A 402 -9.18 -7.35 13.86
C THR A 402 -8.85 -6.20 14.81
N ASN A 403 -7.88 -5.35 14.46
CA ASN A 403 -7.54 -4.17 15.25
C ASN A 403 -8.69 -3.17 15.35
N LEU A 404 -9.43 -2.94 14.25
CA LEU A 404 -10.64 -2.10 14.24
C LEU A 404 -11.68 -2.62 15.25
N ALA A 405 -11.89 -3.93 15.31
CA ALA A 405 -12.79 -4.54 16.27
C ALA A 405 -12.32 -4.33 17.72
N ASP A 406 -11.02 -4.45 17.98
CA ASP A 406 -10.43 -4.27 19.31
C ASP A 406 -10.55 -2.82 19.82
N ILE A 407 -10.28 -1.81 18.98
CA ILE A 407 -10.42 -0.41 19.38
C ILE A 407 -11.89 -0.01 19.62
N LEU A 408 -12.81 -0.54 18.82
CA LEU A 408 -14.26 -0.32 18.99
C LEU A 408 -14.79 -0.97 20.28
N ASP A 409 -14.39 -2.22 20.55
CA ASP A 409 -14.77 -2.92 21.78
C ASP A 409 -14.18 -2.23 23.03
N SER A 410 -12.94 -1.73 22.95
CA SER A 410 -12.28 -0.96 24.01
C SER A 410 -12.96 0.40 24.26
N ALA A 411 -13.26 1.16 23.20
CA ALA A 411 -13.99 2.42 23.26
C ALA A 411 -15.47 2.25 23.66
N LYS A 412 -15.98 1.01 23.60
CA LYS A 412 -17.39 0.63 23.84
C LYS A 412 -18.36 1.29 22.85
N GLN A 413 -17.93 1.39 21.60
CA GLN A 413 -18.69 1.98 20.49
C GLN A 413 -18.94 0.96 19.37
N ALA A 414 -20.00 1.18 18.59
CA ALA A 414 -20.31 0.42 17.36
C ALA A 414 -20.11 -1.11 17.44
N ARG A 415 -20.65 -1.77 18.49
CA ARG A 415 -20.49 -3.21 18.73
C ARG A 415 -20.95 -4.11 17.57
N ASN A 416 -21.92 -3.65 16.78
CA ASN A 416 -22.33 -4.31 15.53
C ASN A 416 -21.20 -4.31 14.49
N VAL A 417 -20.48 -3.20 14.36
CA VAL A 417 -19.34 -3.05 13.44
C VAL A 417 -18.14 -3.85 13.93
N SER A 418 -17.85 -3.91 15.24
CA SER A 418 -16.74 -4.73 15.74
C SER A 418 -16.98 -6.23 15.56
N VAL A 419 -18.22 -6.71 15.68
CA VAL A 419 -18.58 -8.09 15.32
C VAL A 419 -18.38 -8.35 13.82
N LEU A 420 -18.87 -7.45 12.97
CA LEU A 420 -18.74 -7.55 11.51
C LEU A 420 -17.27 -7.54 11.05
N ALA A 421 -16.44 -6.72 11.68
CA ALA A 421 -15.01 -6.63 11.41
C ALA A 421 -14.29 -7.95 11.70
N ARG A 422 -14.60 -8.63 12.81
CA ARG A 422 -14.05 -9.96 13.11
C ARG A 422 -14.53 -11.04 12.14
N GLU A 423 -15.78 -10.96 11.68
CA GLU A 423 -16.31 -11.89 10.68
C GLU A 423 -15.55 -11.75 9.34
N TYR A 424 -15.39 -10.53 8.84
CA TYR A 424 -14.64 -10.29 7.60
C TYR A 424 -13.14 -10.60 7.75
N SER A 425 -12.53 -10.25 8.88
CA SER A 425 -11.15 -10.63 9.19
C SER A 425 -10.94 -12.14 9.06
N ALA A 426 -11.75 -12.94 9.77
CA ALA A 426 -11.66 -14.40 9.74
C ALA A 426 -11.98 -14.96 8.34
N ARG A 427 -12.94 -14.38 7.61
CA ARG A 427 -13.27 -14.79 6.24
C ARG A 427 -12.08 -14.59 5.30
N ILE A 428 -11.47 -13.41 5.33
CA ILE A 428 -10.33 -13.03 4.47
C ILE A 428 -9.10 -13.86 4.84
N GLU A 429 -8.78 -14.03 6.13
CA GLU A 429 -7.68 -14.87 6.59
C GLU A 429 -7.82 -16.32 6.08
N ASN A 430 -8.98 -16.95 6.27
CA ASN A 430 -9.24 -18.29 5.76
C ASN A 430 -9.12 -18.35 4.23
N ALA A 431 -9.59 -17.33 3.51
CA ALA A 431 -9.47 -17.26 2.05
C ALA A 431 -8.01 -17.13 1.58
N ILE A 432 -7.15 -16.41 2.34
CA ILE A 432 -5.71 -16.34 2.07
C ILE A 432 -5.10 -17.73 2.14
N TRP A 433 -5.26 -18.44 3.27
CA TRP A 433 -4.70 -19.79 3.47
C TRP A 433 -5.22 -20.80 2.42
N ASN A 434 -6.49 -20.69 2.01
CA ASN A 434 -7.13 -21.64 1.09
C ASN A 434 -6.84 -21.39 -0.40
N SER A 435 -6.62 -20.15 -0.83
CA SER A 435 -6.56 -19.80 -2.26
C SER A 435 -5.24 -19.17 -2.74
N THR A 436 -4.38 -18.70 -1.83
CA THR A 436 -3.12 -18.02 -2.21
C THR A 436 -1.89 -18.89 -2.07
N ILE A 437 -1.95 -19.99 -1.30
CA ILE A 437 -0.80 -20.84 -0.99
C ILE A 437 -0.83 -22.13 -1.80
N ILE A 438 0.24 -22.39 -2.55
CA ILE A 438 0.46 -23.66 -3.25
C ILE A 438 1.94 -24.04 -3.03
N ASP A 439 2.22 -25.32 -2.73
CA ASP A 439 3.57 -25.83 -2.40
C ASP A 439 4.23 -25.09 -1.22
N ASN A 440 3.44 -24.66 -0.23
CA ASN A 440 3.84 -23.77 0.89
C ASN A 440 4.40 -22.40 0.46
N ILE A 441 4.16 -21.95 -0.77
CA ILE A 441 4.56 -20.63 -1.26
C ILE A 441 3.30 -19.78 -1.46
N PHE A 442 3.28 -18.59 -0.88
CA PHE A 442 2.25 -17.58 -1.19
C PHE A 442 2.46 -17.06 -2.62
N ALA A 443 1.38 -17.05 -3.41
CA ALA A 443 1.30 -16.21 -4.60
C ALA A 443 1.18 -14.75 -4.18
N TYR A 444 1.77 -13.84 -4.95
CA TYR A 444 1.59 -12.39 -4.76
C TYR A 444 0.16 -11.99 -5.14
N GLU A 445 -0.33 -12.51 -6.28
CA GLU A 445 -1.68 -12.29 -6.77
C GLU A 445 -2.32 -13.60 -7.25
N THR A 446 -3.64 -13.72 -7.11
CA THR A 446 -4.46 -14.77 -7.72
C THR A 446 -5.78 -14.23 -8.27
N ASN A 447 -6.39 -14.93 -9.24
CA ASN A 447 -7.72 -14.65 -9.75
C ASN A 447 -8.80 -15.59 -9.18
N GLY A 448 -8.44 -16.53 -8.31
CA GLY A 448 -9.36 -17.55 -7.77
C GLY A 448 -9.76 -18.67 -8.73
N PHE A 449 -9.44 -18.57 -10.03
CA PHE A 449 -9.61 -19.65 -11.02
C PHE A 449 -8.38 -20.59 -11.11
N GLY A 450 -7.45 -20.50 -10.15
CA GLY A 450 -6.17 -21.21 -10.16
C GLY A 450 -5.02 -20.47 -10.86
N GLY A 451 -5.27 -19.28 -11.41
CA GLY A 451 -4.20 -18.38 -11.84
C GLY A 451 -3.42 -17.87 -10.63
N ARG A 452 -2.08 -17.97 -10.66
CA ARG A 452 -1.19 -17.47 -9.61
C ARG A 452 -0.04 -16.67 -10.21
N TYR A 453 0.29 -15.53 -9.61
CA TYR A 453 1.50 -14.78 -9.94
C TYR A 453 2.49 -14.89 -8.78
N VAL A 454 3.66 -15.52 -9.03
CA VAL A 454 4.73 -15.68 -8.04
C VAL A 454 5.79 -14.62 -8.29
N MET A 455 5.74 -13.56 -7.49
CA MET A 455 6.68 -12.44 -7.43
C MET A 455 6.67 -11.87 -6.01
N ASP A 456 7.35 -10.75 -5.79
CA ASP A 456 6.95 -9.77 -4.76
C ASP A 456 7.35 -8.37 -5.23
N ASP A 457 6.69 -7.36 -4.68
CA ASP A 457 7.01 -5.94 -4.90
C ASP A 457 7.65 -5.35 -3.64
N ALA A 458 8.44 -4.29 -3.78
CA ALA A 458 9.06 -3.61 -2.65
C ALA A 458 8.09 -2.84 -1.76
N ASN A 459 6.96 -2.38 -2.32
CA ASN A 459 6.00 -1.52 -1.63
C ASN A 459 5.18 -2.30 -0.61
N VAL A 460 5.06 -1.76 0.62
CA VAL A 460 4.34 -2.41 1.71
C VAL A 460 2.85 -2.01 1.64
N PRO A 461 1.90 -2.95 1.68
CA PRO A 461 2.04 -4.38 2.01
C PRO A 461 2.60 -5.27 0.88
N SER A 462 3.69 -5.98 1.19
CA SER A 462 4.35 -6.99 0.35
C SER A 462 4.37 -8.36 1.03
N LEU A 463 4.62 -9.43 0.28
CA LEU A 463 4.75 -10.78 0.85
C LEU A 463 5.93 -10.88 1.81
N LEU A 464 7.04 -10.19 1.51
CA LEU A 464 8.19 -10.11 2.41
C LEU A 464 7.85 -9.42 3.75
N ALA A 465 6.90 -8.48 3.74
CA ALA A 465 6.46 -7.72 4.91
C ALA A 465 5.36 -8.41 5.76
N LEU A 466 4.88 -9.61 5.44
CA LEU A 466 3.80 -10.28 6.20
C LEU A 466 4.02 -10.33 7.74
N PRO A 467 5.26 -10.52 8.28
CA PRO A 467 5.50 -10.42 9.71
C PRO A 467 5.43 -8.99 10.26
N TYR A 468 5.87 -7.99 9.50
CA TYR A 468 5.72 -6.57 9.87
C TYR A 468 4.25 -6.16 9.94
N LEU A 469 3.44 -6.68 9.02
CA LEU A 469 1.99 -6.46 8.99
C LEU A 469 1.25 -7.17 10.15
N GLY A 470 1.92 -8.02 10.93
CA GLY A 470 1.32 -8.79 12.03
C GLY A 470 0.45 -9.98 11.57
N PHE A 471 0.49 -10.37 10.29
CA PHE A 471 -0.35 -11.44 9.74
C PHE A 471 0.13 -12.84 10.15
N LEU A 472 1.45 -13.04 10.26
CA LEU A 472 2.05 -14.31 10.67
C LEU A 472 3.39 -14.10 11.38
N ASP A 473 3.82 -15.11 12.15
CA ASP A 473 5.15 -15.12 12.73
C ASP A 473 6.21 -15.38 11.63
N LYS A 474 7.38 -14.73 11.74
CA LYS A 474 8.48 -14.86 10.77
C LYS A 474 9.09 -16.27 10.67
N THR A 475 8.82 -17.15 11.64
CA THR A 475 9.20 -18.57 11.61
C THR A 475 8.17 -19.47 10.93
N ASN A 476 7.02 -18.92 10.48
CA ASN A 476 5.98 -19.67 9.80
C ASN A 476 6.56 -20.39 8.56
N PRO A 477 6.37 -21.73 8.40
CA PRO A 477 6.98 -22.49 7.31
C PRO A 477 6.64 -21.99 5.91
N ALA A 478 5.42 -21.49 5.69
CA ALA A 478 5.01 -20.94 4.40
C ALA A 478 5.67 -19.58 4.14
N TYR A 479 5.81 -18.73 5.16
CA TYR A 479 6.58 -17.48 5.03
C TYR A 479 8.06 -17.75 4.74
N VAL A 480 8.70 -18.67 5.46
CA VAL A 480 10.12 -19.03 5.24
C VAL A 480 10.35 -19.60 3.83
N ALA A 481 9.46 -20.49 3.36
CA ALA A 481 9.52 -21.02 2.00
C ALA A 481 9.32 -19.92 0.94
N THR A 482 8.33 -19.04 1.15
CA THR A 482 8.04 -17.90 0.28
C THR A 482 9.24 -16.94 0.23
N ARG A 483 9.73 -16.46 1.37
CA ARG A 483 10.88 -15.54 1.49
C ARG A 483 12.12 -16.03 0.73
N LYS A 484 12.38 -17.34 0.74
CA LYS A 484 13.47 -17.96 -0.04
C LYS A 484 13.27 -17.85 -1.55
N VAL A 485 12.04 -17.89 -2.04
CA VAL A 485 11.70 -17.60 -3.45
C VAL A 485 11.87 -16.11 -3.73
N LEU A 486 11.34 -15.24 -2.87
CA LEU A 486 11.30 -13.79 -3.06
C LEU A 486 12.69 -13.14 -3.12
N LEU A 487 13.62 -13.62 -2.29
CA LEU A 487 15.01 -13.16 -2.22
C LEU A 487 15.94 -13.99 -3.13
N SER A 488 15.45 -14.40 -4.30
CA SER A 488 16.18 -15.21 -5.27
C SER A 488 15.75 -14.89 -6.71
N ARG A 489 16.52 -15.40 -7.69
CA ARG A 489 16.20 -15.33 -9.14
C ARG A 489 14.85 -15.93 -9.56
N GLN A 490 14.10 -16.53 -8.63
CA GLN A 490 12.73 -17.01 -8.89
C GLN A 490 11.69 -15.89 -8.79
N ASN A 491 11.99 -14.79 -8.10
CA ASN A 491 11.20 -13.57 -8.17
C ASN A 491 11.67 -12.74 -9.37
N PRO A 492 10.80 -12.41 -10.35
CA PRO A 492 11.17 -11.62 -11.52
C PRO A 492 11.67 -10.21 -11.19
N TYR A 493 11.33 -9.66 -10.01
CA TYR A 493 11.75 -8.34 -9.55
C TYR A 493 12.84 -8.38 -8.47
N TYR A 494 13.46 -9.54 -8.21
CA TYR A 494 14.68 -9.61 -7.40
C TYR A 494 15.93 -9.38 -8.26
N ALA A 495 16.62 -8.29 -7.98
CA ALA A 495 17.78 -7.84 -8.73
C ALA A 495 19.03 -7.78 -7.84
N GLU A 496 20.17 -8.21 -8.37
CA GLU A 496 21.45 -8.25 -7.64
C GLU A 496 22.59 -7.68 -8.49
N GLY A 497 23.12 -6.53 -8.05
CA GLY A 497 24.27 -5.83 -8.63
C GLY A 497 25.54 -5.98 -7.80
N LYS A 498 26.55 -5.14 -8.11
CA LYS A 498 27.83 -5.15 -7.39
C LYS A 498 27.78 -4.48 -6.02
N THR A 499 26.92 -3.49 -5.84
CA THR A 499 26.86 -2.59 -4.67
C THR A 499 25.53 -2.63 -3.94
N PHE A 500 24.45 -3.00 -4.64
CA PHE A 500 23.10 -3.06 -4.12
C PHE A 500 22.33 -4.25 -4.69
N LYS A 501 21.37 -4.76 -3.92
CA LYS A 501 20.46 -5.84 -4.31
C LYS A 501 19.17 -5.76 -3.51
N GLY A 502 18.10 -6.36 -4.01
CA GLY A 502 16.82 -6.38 -3.33
C GLY A 502 15.67 -6.69 -4.27
N ILE A 503 14.46 -6.43 -3.79
CA ILE A 503 13.23 -6.50 -4.59
C ILE A 503 12.94 -5.08 -5.09
N GLY A 504 12.52 -4.96 -6.35
CA GLY A 504 11.97 -3.73 -6.93
C GLY A 504 10.48 -3.90 -7.23
N GLY A 505 10.09 -3.55 -8.45
CA GLY A 505 8.73 -3.68 -8.95
C GLY A 505 8.67 -3.29 -10.43
N PRO A 506 7.53 -3.44 -11.11
CA PRO A 506 7.38 -2.94 -12.47
C PRO A 506 7.36 -1.40 -12.57
N HIS A 507 7.07 -0.70 -11.47
CA HIS A 507 6.94 0.76 -11.42
C HIS A 507 8.11 1.56 -12.02
N VAL A 508 9.34 1.16 -11.68
CA VAL A 508 10.56 1.75 -12.25
C VAL A 508 11.06 0.85 -13.37
N ASP A 509 11.63 -0.30 -13.00
CA ASP A 509 11.98 -1.42 -13.88
C ASP A 509 12.50 -2.61 -13.03
N ALA A 510 12.79 -3.74 -13.68
CA ALA A 510 13.29 -4.95 -13.03
C ALA A 510 14.78 -4.91 -12.61
N TRP A 511 15.51 -3.81 -12.83
CA TRP A 511 16.94 -3.66 -12.49
C TRP A 511 17.22 -2.48 -11.53
N ASN A 512 16.18 -1.79 -11.06
CA ASN A 512 16.23 -0.79 -10.00
C ASN A 512 15.49 -1.31 -8.73
N PRO A 513 16.10 -2.20 -7.93
CA PRO A 513 15.53 -2.63 -6.65
C PRO A 513 15.49 -1.49 -5.61
N TRP A 514 14.57 -1.60 -4.65
CA TRP A 514 14.22 -0.54 -3.73
C TRP A 514 14.78 -0.81 -2.32
N PRO A 515 15.37 0.17 -1.61
CA PRO A 515 15.74 0.05 -0.20
C PRO A 515 14.62 -0.44 0.73
N MET A 516 13.36 -0.13 0.41
CA MET A 516 12.18 -0.57 1.16
C MET A 516 12.10 -2.10 1.30
N SER A 517 12.54 -2.84 0.28
CA SER A 517 12.59 -4.31 0.33
C SER A 517 13.58 -4.83 1.39
N GLN A 518 14.70 -4.15 1.61
CA GLN A 518 15.68 -4.52 2.63
C GLN A 518 15.19 -4.18 4.05
N ILE A 519 14.39 -3.13 4.21
CA ILE A 519 13.73 -2.82 5.48
C ILE A 519 12.72 -3.94 5.83
N SER A 520 11.89 -4.33 4.86
CA SER A 520 10.97 -5.48 5.02
C SER A 520 11.71 -6.79 5.31
N ALA A 521 12.87 -7.01 4.69
CA ALA A 521 13.70 -8.19 4.94
C ALA A 521 14.19 -8.29 6.39
N ILE A 522 14.50 -7.14 7.04
CA ILE A 522 14.96 -7.03 8.43
C ILE A 522 13.84 -7.35 9.43
N PHE A 523 12.63 -6.80 9.23
CA PHE A 523 11.47 -7.17 10.04
C PHE A 523 11.15 -8.68 9.92
N GLY A 524 11.34 -9.23 8.72
CA GLY A 524 11.14 -10.63 8.38
C GLY A 524 12.15 -11.64 8.95
N THR A 525 13.06 -11.26 9.84
CA THR A 525 14.11 -12.17 10.34
C THR A 525 14.50 -11.94 11.81
N ASP A 526 15.22 -12.92 12.35
CA ASP A 526 15.92 -12.86 13.65
C ASP A 526 17.41 -13.24 13.52
N ASP A 527 17.91 -13.46 12.29
CA ASP A 527 19.32 -13.75 12.04
C ASP A 527 20.16 -12.46 12.08
N ASP A 528 21.10 -12.39 13.03
CA ASP A 528 21.89 -11.19 13.31
C ASP A 528 22.83 -10.80 12.15
N GLU A 529 23.32 -11.77 11.37
CA GLU A 529 24.18 -11.52 10.22
C GLU A 529 23.35 -10.98 9.04
N GLU A 530 22.19 -11.57 8.77
CA GLU A 530 21.28 -11.13 7.73
C GLU A 530 20.75 -9.71 8.00
N ILE A 531 20.35 -9.42 9.25
CA ILE A 531 19.94 -8.07 9.69
C ILE A 531 21.06 -7.06 9.45
N THR A 532 22.28 -7.38 9.90
CA THR A 532 23.43 -6.48 9.79
C THR A 532 23.78 -6.22 8.32
N ASN A 533 23.77 -7.27 7.48
CA ASN A 533 24.04 -7.15 6.05
C ASN A 533 23.00 -6.29 5.33
N ALA A 534 21.70 -6.48 5.59
CA ALA A 534 20.63 -5.68 5.00
C ALA A 534 20.68 -4.20 5.46
N LEU A 535 20.91 -3.96 6.76
CA LEU A 535 21.03 -2.63 7.34
C LEU A 535 22.18 -1.83 6.70
N TYR A 536 23.35 -2.45 6.55
CA TYR A 536 24.50 -1.81 5.91
C TYR A 536 24.39 -1.73 4.37
N LEU A 537 23.59 -2.59 3.74
CA LEU A 537 23.27 -2.47 2.32
C LEU A 537 22.46 -1.19 2.04
N ILE A 538 21.52 -0.84 2.93
CA ILE A 538 20.79 0.45 2.88
C ILE A 538 21.75 1.61 3.16
N ALA A 539 22.46 1.58 4.29
CA ALA A 539 23.29 2.72 4.73
C ALA A 539 24.40 3.11 3.74
N ASN A 540 25.01 2.12 3.08
CA ASN A 540 26.08 2.33 2.12
C ASN A 540 25.61 2.84 0.74
N ASN A 541 24.30 2.80 0.43
CA ASN A 541 23.77 3.18 -0.89
C ASN A 541 22.84 4.42 -0.84
N THR A 542 23.05 5.32 0.12
CA THR A 542 22.36 6.63 0.21
C THR A 542 22.86 7.69 -0.79
N ASN A 543 23.80 7.33 -1.67
CA ASN A 543 24.55 8.24 -2.55
C ASN A 543 25.13 9.49 -1.84
N GLY A 544 25.39 9.39 -0.53
CA GLY A 544 25.91 10.49 0.29
C GLY A 544 24.89 11.58 0.66
N LEU A 545 23.62 11.45 0.28
CA LEU A 545 22.55 12.39 0.66
C LEU A 545 22.12 12.24 2.13
N GLY A 546 22.39 11.09 2.76
CA GLY A 546 21.95 10.81 4.13
C GLY A 546 20.42 10.73 4.26
N LEU A 547 19.75 10.32 3.18
CA LEU A 547 18.33 9.96 3.10
C LEU A 547 18.23 8.66 2.28
N ILE A 548 17.06 8.04 2.31
CA ILE A 548 16.78 6.81 1.57
C ILE A 548 15.95 7.14 0.33
N HIS A 549 16.33 6.52 -0.78
CA HIS A 549 15.75 6.68 -2.10
C HIS A 549 14.61 5.69 -2.32
N GLU A 550 13.83 5.92 -3.36
CA GLU A 550 12.82 4.97 -3.82
C GLU A 550 13.50 3.72 -4.41
N SER A 551 14.32 3.89 -5.46
CA SER A 551 15.01 2.79 -6.14
C SER A 551 16.48 3.10 -6.42
N ILE A 552 17.32 2.07 -6.63
CA ILE A 552 18.75 2.19 -6.94
C ILE A 552 19.12 1.21 -8.06
N SER A 553 19.81 1.67 -9.10
CA SER A 553 20.22 0.81 -10.22
C SER A 553 21.31 -0.20 -9.82
N ILE A 554 21.13 -1.48 -10.19
CA ILE A 554 22.17 -2.52 -10.00
C ILE A 554 23.43 -2.30 -10.84
N TYR A 555 23.35 -1.45 -11.88
CA TYR A 555 24.44 -1.17 -12.81
C TYR A 555 25.24 0.08 -12.42
N ASP A 556 24.58 1.09 -11.86
CA ASP A 556 25.19 2.36 -11.42
C ASP A 556 24.55 2.84 -10.10
N PRO A 557 25.23 2.74 -8.94
CA PRO A 557 24.69 3.17 -7.66
C PRO A 557 24.55 4.69 -7.52
N THR A 558 24.99 5.48 -8.49
CA THR A 558 24.73 6.93 -8.56
C THR A 558 23.44 7.25 -9.32
N SER A 559 22.79 6.25 -9.92
CA SER A 559 21.46 6.33 -10.53
C SER A 559 20.41 5.76 -9.57
N TYR A 560 19.46 6.62 -9.17
CA TYR A 560 18.43 6.35 -8.18
C TYR A 560 17.22 7.26 -8.43
N THR A 561 16.03 6.84 -7.97
CA THR A 561 14.78 7.63 -8.07
C THR A 561 14.38 8.22 -6.73
N ARG A 562 13.61 9.33 -6.77
CA ARG A 562 13.14 10.15 -5.62
C ARG A 562 14.20 10.38 -4.54
N PRO A 563 15.03 11.45 -4.65
CA PRO A 563 16.11 11.76 -3.68
C PRO A 563 15.60 12.07 -2.26
N TRP A 564 14.30 12.24 -2.08
CA TRP A 564 13.65 12.43 -0.80
C TRP A 564 12.25 11.78 -0.84
N PHE A 565 12.11 10.59 -0.25
CA PHE A 565 10.84 9.88 -0.15
C PHE A 565 10.47 9.69 1.33
N ALA A 566 9.45 10.40 1.82
CA ALA A 566 9.17 10.49 3.26
C ALA A 566 8.75 9.15 3.90
N TRP A 567 7.95 8.34 3.19
CA TRP A 567 7.53 7.03 3.68
C TRP A 567 8.70 6.08 3.95
N VAL A 568 9.60 5.86 2.97
CA VAL A 568 10.74 4.95 3.18
C VAL A 568 11.70 5.45 4.27
N ASN A 569 11.81 6.77 4.46
CA ASN A 569 12.55 7.37 5.57
C ASN A 569 11.90 7.07 6.94
N SER A 570 10.58 7.24 7.07
CA SER A 570 9.83 6.82 8.27
C SER A 570 9.97 5.33 8.54
N TYR A 571 9.80 4.48 7.52
CA TYR A 571 9.85 3.03 7.66
C TYR A 571 11.24 2.53 8.10
N PHE A 572 12.32 3.19 7.65
CA PHE A 572 13.66 2.93 8.15
C PHE A 572 13.86 3.40 9.61
N ALA A 573 13.28 4.54 9.97
CA ALA A 573 13.32 5.03 11.35
C ALA A 573 12.54 4.10 12.30
N GLU A 574 11.38 3.59 11.87
CA GLU A 574 10.60 2.55 12.55
C GLU A 574 11.43 1.27 12.76
N MET A 575 12.08 0.77 11.71
CA MET A 575 12.93 -0.43 11.77
C MET A 575 14.14 -0.24 12.70
N LEU A 576 14.81 0.93 12.69
CA LEU A 576 15.90 1.19 13.63
C LEU A 576 15.42 1.26 15.09
N LEU A 577 14.15 1.60 15.34
CA LEU A 577 13.55 1.57 16.67
C LEU A 577 13.14 0.15 17.10
N ASP A 578 12.62 -0.70 16.19
CA ASP A 578 12.47 -2.14 16.46
C ASP A 578 13.83 -2.79 16.79
N LEU A 579 14.89 -2.51 16.02
CA LEU A 579 16.23 -3.01 16.33
C LEU A 579 16.77 -2.44 17.64
N ALA A 580 16.42 -1.19 18.01
CA ALA A 580 16.79 -0.59 19.28
C ALA A 580 16.12 -1.28 20.48
N GLU A 581 14.89 -1.77 20.31
CA GLU A 581 14.15 -2.50 21.33
C GLU A 581 14.54 -3.98 21.40
N ARG A 582 14.43 -4.69 20.27
CA ARG A 582 14.53 -6.16 20.12
C ARG A 582 15.95 -6.68 19.95
N LYS A 583 16.83 -5.93 19.27
CA LYS A 583 18.21 -6.34 18.92
C LYS A 583 19.27 -5.26 19.25
N PRO A 584 19.23 -4.60 20.43
CA PRO A 584 20.09 -3.45 20.74
C PRO A 584 21.59 -3.73 20.62
N ASN A 585 22.00 -4.98 20.88
CA ASN A 585 23.39 -5.42 20.75
C ASN A 585 23.94 -5.29 19.32
N LEU A 586 23.11 -5.22 18.29
CA LEU A 586 23.57 -4.96 16.91
C LEU A 586 23.97 -3.50 16.73
N ILE A 587 23.09 -2.56 17.11
CA ILE A 587 23.22 -1.14 16.76
C ILE A 587 23.79 -0.23 17.86
N PHE A 588 23.69 -0.59 19.15
CA PHE A 588 24.08 0.28 20.27
C PHE A 588 25.38 -0.10 20.97
N ARG A 589 26.11 0.92 21.44
CA ARG A 589 27.40 0.79 22.17
C ARG A 589 27.25 0.12 23.53
N ASP A 590 26.10 0.32 24.19
CA ASP A 590 25.83 -0.20 25.54
C ASP A 590 25.01 -1.50 25.54
N GLY A 591 24.52 -1.94 24.38
CA GLY A 591 23.72 -3.16 24.24
C GLY A 591 22.35 -3.12 24.95
N LYS A 592 21.93 -1.96 25.46
CA LYS A 592 20.67 -1.83 26.21
C LYS A 592 19.51 -1.59 25.27
N SER A 593 18.35 -2.17 25.58
CA SER A 593 17.09 -1.90 24.86
C SER A 593 16.70 -0.42 24.95
N TYR A 594 15.87 0.05 24.00
CA TYR A 594 15.31 1.40 23.96
C TYR A 594 13.94 1.39 23.29
N THR A 595 12.97 2.01 23.94
CA THR A 595 11.64 2.28 23.38
C THR A 595 11.43 3.79 23.46
N PRO A 596 11.03 4.49 22.38
CA PRO A 596 10.87 5.94 22.44
C PRO A 596 9.82 6.34 23.47
N GLY A 597 10.22 7.15 24.45
CA GLY A 597 9.34 7.63 25.52
C GLY A 597 9.27 6.74 26.77
N SER A 598 10.12 5.70 26.90
CA SER A 598 10.30 4.91 28.13
C SER A 598 11.15 5.60 29.21
#